data_AF-A0A820XSK8-F1
#
_entry.id   AF-A0A820XSK8-F1
#
_cell.length_a   1.000
_cell.length_b   1.000
_cell.length_c   1.000
_cell.angle_alpha   90.00
_cell.angle_beta   90.00
_cell.angle_gamma   90.00
#
_symmetry.space_group_name_H-M   'P 1'
#
loop_
_entity.id
_entity.type
_entity.pdbx_description
1 polymer ?
#
loop_
_entity_poly.entity_id
_entity_poly.type
_entity_poly.pdbx_seq_one_letter_code
_entity_poly.pdbx_strand_id
1 'polypeptide(L)'
;MMANAIVLNIEQLVRKSHGPLKLQDLQAQYLQVYRDELNPEDFGVASIEGLLLTMTDKLDFHYTDTDIILTMKESNPTTLQLAKNVVLTLMLSQCQLSFWQLKQDMLVRFKQDVTLNMCRNELRDYVEVRFEIKLSFFFL
;
A
#
# COMPACT_ATOMS: atom_id res chain seq x y z
N MET A 1 12.73 1.54 19.54
CA MET A 1 13.56 0.93 18.46
C MET A 1 13.20 -0.52 18.16
N MET A 2 12.65 -1.32 19.09
CA MET A 2 12.25 -2.72 18.84
C MET A 2 11.03 -2.90 17.91
N ALA A 3 10.07 -1.97 17.92
CA ALA A 3 8.84 -2.07 17.13
C ALA A 3 9.06 -2.23 15.61
N ASN A 4 10.11 -1.62 15.04
CA ASN A 4 10.36 -1.75 13.60
C ASN A 4 10.91 -3.12 13.20
N ALA A 5 11.59 -3.83 14.10
CA ALA A 5 12.24 -5.11 13.79
C ALA A 5 11.21 -6.24 13.65
N ILE A 6 10.22 -6.31 14.55
CA ILE A 6 9.19 -7.36 14.52
C ILE A 6 8.25 -7.16 13.31
N VAL A 7 7.89 -5.92 12.96
CA VAL A 7 7.14 -5.60 11.74
C VAL A 7 7.89 -6.07 10.49
N LEU A 8 9.20 -5.83 10.42
CA LEU A 8 10.05 -6.32 9.33
C LEU A 8 10.14 -7.86 9.31
N ASN A 9 10.18 -8.50 10.47
CA ASN A 9 10.21 -9.95 10.58
C ASN A 9 8.92 -10.59 10.07
N ILE A 10 7.75 -10.06 10.48
CA ILE A 10 6.44 -10.50 9.95
C ILE A 10 6.39 -10.31 8.43
N GLU A 11 6.85 -9.16 7.92
CA GLU A 11 6.92 -8.89 6.49
C GLU A 11 7.75 -9.93 5.74
N GLN A 12 8.93 -10.26 6.27
CA GLN A 12 9.80 -11.29 5.69
C GLN A 12 9.18 -12.68 5.74
N LEU A 13 8.43 -12.99 6.79
CA LEU A 13 7.75 -14.27 6.96
C LEU A 13 6.67 -14.46 5.90
N VAL A 14 5.82 -13.45 5.71
CA VAL A 14 4.75 -13.46 4.69
C VAL A 14 5.34 -13.43 3.27
N ARG A 15 6.49 -12.76 3.05
CA ARG A 15 7.18 -12.80 1.73
C ARG A 15 7.79 -14.16 1.42
N LYS A 16 8.30 -14.87 2.43
CA LYS A 16 9.01 -16.15 2.27
C LYS A 16 8.07 -17.35 2.31
N SER A 17 6.83 -17.19 2.75
CA SER A 17 5.85 -18.26 2.67
C SER A 17 5.59 -18.55 1.18
N HIS A 18 5.85 -19.79 0.75
CA HIS A 18 5.60 -20.26 -0.63
C HIS A 18 4.10 -20.46 -0.92
N GLY A 19 3.27 -19.55 -0.41
CA GLY A 19 1.82 -19.63 -0.42
C GLY A 19 1.17 -18.68 0.62
N PRO A 20 -0.17 -18.63 0.66
CA PRO A 20 -0.91 -17.81 1.60
C PRO A 20 -0.63 -18.23 3.05
N LEU A 21 -0.16 -17.30 3.89
CA LEU A 21 0.14 -17.58 5.29
C LEU A 21 -1.14 -17.45 6.12
N LYS A 22 -1.57 -18.50 6.81
CA LYS A 22 -2.72 -18.39 7.71
C LYS A 22 -2.33 -17.70 9.01
N LEU A 23 -3.22 -16.87 9.55
CA LEU A 23 -3.03 -16.18 10.81
C LEU A 23 -2.69 -17.12 11.97
N GLN A 24 -3.39 -18.26 12.06
CA GLN A 24 -3.16 -19.27 13.09
C GLN A 24 -1.74 -19.88 13.05
N ASP A 25 -1.12 -19.90 11.87
CA ASP A 25 0.22 -20.46 11.68
C ASP A 25 1.32 -19.41 11.93
N LEU A 26 0.96 -18.12 11.97
CA LEU A 26 1.91 -17.02 12.08
C LEU A 26 2.78 -17.13 13.34
N GLN A 27 2.18 -17.38 14.49
CA GLN A 27 2.92 -17.53 15.76
C GLN A 27 3.94 -18.67 15.68
N ALA A 28 3.49 -19.84 15.21
CA ALA A 28 4.33 -21.03 15.13
C ALA A 28 5.51 -20.83 14.17
N GLN A 29 5.25 -20.22 13.02
CA GLN A 29 6.30 -19.92 12.05
C GLN A 29 7.25 -18.82 12.54
N TYR A 30 6.74 -17.80 13.23
CA TYR A 30 7.57 -16.75 13.83
C TYR A 30 8.55 -17.34 14.84
N LEU A 31 8.06 -18.17 15.76
CA LEU A 31 8.90 -18.88 16.73
C LEU A 31 9.93 -19.80 16.06
N GLN A 32 9.54 -20.48 14.99
CA GLN A 32 10.44 -21.37 14.26
C GLN A 32 11.60 -20.63 13.59
N VAL A 33 11.32 -19.48 12.96
CA VAL A 33 12.30 -18.72 12.16
C VAL A 33 13.16 -17.81 13.05
N TYR A 34 12.54 -17.08 13.97
CA TYR A 34 13.20 -16.05 14.76
C TYR A 34 13.62 -16.52 16.15
N ARG A 35 13.22 -17.75 16.55
CA ARG A 35 13.51 -18.34 17.88
C ARG A 35 13.01 -17.49 19.03
N ASP A 36 11.96 -16.73 18.79
CA ASP A 36 11.36 -15.79 19.74
C ASP A 36 9.84 -15.81 19.62
N GLU A 37 9.14 -15.47 20.70
CA GLU A 37 7.68 -15.40 20.68
C GLU A 37 7.22 -14.07 20.10
N LEU A 38 6.23 -14.10 19.22
CA LEU A 38 5.59 -12.88 18.75
C LEU A 38 4.66 -12.36 19.86
N ASN A 39 5.16 -11.44 20.69
CA ASN A 39 4.39 -10.83 21.76
C ASN A 39 3.77 -9.48 21.32
N PRO A 40 2.44 -9.39 21.20
CA PRO A 40 1.77 -8.14 20.81
C PRO A 40 1.90 -7.03 21.86
N GLU A 41 2.07 -7.38 23.15
CA GLU A 41 2.17 -6.40 24.23
C GLU A 41 3.42 -5.53 24.10
N ASP A 42 4.48 -6.03 23.47
CA ASP A 42 5.70 -5.28 23.15
C ASP A 42 5.43 -4.08 22.22
N PHE A 43 4.24 -4.04 21.61
CA PHE A 43 3.73 -2.98 20.74
C PHE A 43 2.58 -2.18 21.34
N GLY A 44 2.21 -2.45 22.60
CA GLY A 44 1.06 -1.81 23.24
C GLY A 44 -0.28 -2.22 22.64
N VAL A 45 -0.36 -3.41 22.02
CA VAL A 45 -1.60 -3.99 21.49
C VAL A 45 -1.90 -5.31 22.20
N ALA A 46 -3.20 -5.60 22.37
CA ALA A 46 -3.65 -6.72 23.20
C ALA A 46 -3.66 -8.09 22.47
N SER A 47 -3.44 -8.11 21.15
CA SER A 47 -3.51 -9.35 20.36
C SER A 47 -2.68 -9.26 19.08
N ILE A 48 -2.33 -10.43 18.52
CA ILE A 48 -1.63 -10.55 17.23
C ILE A 48 -2.47 -9.91 16.13
N GLU A 49 -3.79 -10.06 16.18
CA GLU A 49 -4.71 -9.38 15.25
C GLU A 49 -4.58 -7.86 15.37
N GLY A 50 -4.57 -7.32 16.60
CA GLY A 50 -4.34 -5.91 16.87
C GLY A 50 -2.99 -5.42 16.31
N LEU A 51 -1.94 -6.23 16.43
CA LEU A 51 -0.63 -5.96 15.83
C LEU A 51 -0.71 -5.92 14.30
N LEU A 52 -1.34 -6.91 13.67
CA LEU A 52 -1.45 -6.99 12.23
C LEU A 52 -2.31 -5.86 11.64
N LEU A 53 -3.33 -5.40 12.37
CA LEU A 53 -4.11 -4.22 11.98
C LEU A 53 -3.27 -2.95 11.87
N THR A 54 -2.15 -2.86 12.60
CA THR A 54 -1.18 -1.75 12.43
C THR A 54 -0.37 -1.84 11.14
N MET A 55 -0.40 -2.99 10.44
CA MET A 55 0.34 -3.28 9.21
C MET A 55 -0.58 -3.36 7.97
N THR A 56 -1.76 -2.75 8.03
CA THR A 56 -2.76 -2.72 6.93
C THR A 56 -2.28 -1.97 5.68
N ASP A 57 -1.22 -1.19 5.79
CA ASP A 57 -0.50 -0.58 4.68
C ASP A 57 0.39 -1.57 3.92
N LYS A 58 0.78 -2.69 4.55
CA LYS A 58 1.72 -3.69 4.03
C LYS A 58 1.12 -5.07 3.77
N LEU A 59 0.04 -5.41 4.45
CA LEU A 59 -0.59 -6.73 4.40
C LEU A 59 -2.02 -6.62 3.86
N ASP A 60 -2.38 -7.56 2.98
CA ASP A 60 -3.75 -7.83 2.59
C ASP A 60 -4.30 -8.99 3.43
N PHE A 61 -5.53 -8.85 3.91
CA PHE A 61 -6.24 -9.82 4.73
C PHE A 61 -7.36 -10.46 3.94
N HIS A 62 -7.27 -11.76 3.68
CA HIS A 62 -8.30 -12.53 3.01
C HIS A 62 -9.05 -13.39 4.05
N TYR A 63 -10.30 -13.04 4.33
CA TYR A 63 -11.15 -13.78 5.24
C TYR A 63 -11.80 -14.95 4.51
N THR A 64 -11.60 -16.15 5.03
CA THR A 64 -12.32 -17.37 4.64
C THR A 64 -13.23 -17.80 5.78
N ASP A 65 -14.16 -18.73 5.53
CA ASP A 65 -15.11 -19.19 6.56
C ASP A 65 -14.44 -19.79 7.80
N THR A 66 -13.18 -20.23 7.69
CA THR A 66 -12.45 -20.93 8.76
C THR A 66 -11.13 -20.27 9.14
N ASP A 67 -10.60 -19.36 8.34
CA ASP A 67 -9.25 -18.82 8.51
C ASP A 67 -9.10 -17.39 7.97
N ILE A 68 -8.18 -16.63 8.56
CA ILE A 68 -7.65 -15.39 8.00
C ILE A 68 -6.33 -15.70 7.29
N ILE A 69 -6.26 -15.37 6.02
CA ILE A 69 -5.09 -15.52 5.18
C ILE A 69 -4.38 -14.17 5.05
N LEU A 70 -3.11 -14.15 5.37
CA LEU A 70 -2.19 -13.02 5.27
C LEU A 70 -1.40 -13.14 3.96
N THR A 71 -1.48 -12.10 3.16
CA THR A 71 -0.67 -11.93 1.95
C THR A 71 0.02 -10.58 1.99
N MET A 72 1.22 -10.49 1.42
CA MET A 72 1.86 -9.18 1.24
C MET A 72 1.01 -8.36 0.29
N LYS A 73 0.75 -7.11 0.66
CA LYS A 73 0.29 -6.10 -0.28
C LYS A 73 1.42 -5.92 -1.28
N GLU A 74 1.29 -6.53 -2.45
CA GLU A 74 2.27 -6.32 -3.50
C GLU A 74 2.17 -4.84 -3.88
N SER A 75 3.15 -4.03 -3.44
CA SER A 75 3.40 -2.75 -4.08
C SER A 75 3.78 -3.10 -5.52
N ASN A 76 2.77 -3.19 -6.40
CA ASN A 76 2.98 -3.62 -7.77
C ASN A 76 4.07 -2.69 -8.32
N PRO A 77 5.24 -3.22 -8.74
CA PRO A 77 6.35 -2.38 -9.18
C PRO A 77 5.92 -1.43 -10.30
N THR A 78 4.91 -1.83 -11.07
CA THR A 78 4.22 -1.02 -12.07
C THR A 78 3.48 0.16 -11.44
N THR A 79 2.72 -0.04 -10.36
CA THR A 79 1.99 1.01 -9.63
C THR A 79 2.94 1.94 -8.88
N LEU A 80 4.02 1.42 -8.30
CA LEU A 80 5.07 2.25 -7.68
C LEU A 80 5.77 3.12 -8.73
N GLN A 81 6.09 2.56 -9.90
CA GLN A 81 6.68 3.31 -11.00
C GLN A 81 5.70 4.34 -11.55
N LEU A 82 4.41 4.00 -11.65
CA LEU A 82 3.35 4.92 -12.02
C LEU A 82 3.26 6.09 -11.03
N ALA A 83 3.29 5.82 -9.72
CA ALA A 83 3.29 6.84 -8.68
C ALA A 83 4.48 7.79 -8.83
N LYS A 84 5.69 7.25 -9.04
CA LYS A 84 6.91 8.05 -9.27
C LYS A 84 6.79 8.94 -10.50
N ASN A 85 6.26 8.41 -11.60
CA ASN A 85 6.08 9.15 -12.85
C ASN A 85 5.02 10.27 -12.70
N VAL A 86 3.94 10.01 -11.95
CA VAL A 86 2.93 11.02 -11.61
C VAL A 86 3.54 12.13 -10.76
N VAL A 87 4.28 11.79 -9.69
CA VAL A 87 4.96 12.78 -8.83
C VAL A 87 5.96 13.62 -9.62
N LEU A 88 6.76 13.00 -10.49
CA LEU A 88 7.70 13.71 -11.35
C LEU A 88 7.00 14.71 -12.29
N THR A 89 5.89 14.30 -12.91
CA THR A 89 5.10 15.16 -13.79
C THR A 89 4.51 16.34 -13.02
N LEU A 90 4.01 16.10 -11.81
CA LEU A 90 3.49 17.16 -10.94
C LEU A 90 4.61 18.14 -10.53
N MET A 91 5.80 17.65 -10.16
CA MET A 91 6.93 18.51 -9.80
C MET A 91 7.39 19.39 -10.96
N LEU A 92 7.47 18.85 -12.17
CA LEU A 92 7.84 19.59 -13.38
C LEU A 92 6.84 20.71 -13.72
N SER A 93 5.60 20.55 -13.28
CA SER A 93 4.50 21.49 -13.53
C SER A 93 4.10 22.30 -12.30
N GLN A 94 4.99 22.41 -11.32
CA GLN A 94 4.78 23.19 -10.09
C GLN A 94 3.49 22.80 -9.34
N CYS A 95 3.10 21.53 -9.43
CA CYS A 95 1.87 20.97 -8.86
C CYS A 95 0.57 21.63 -9.34
N GLN A 96 0.60 22.37 -10.45
CA GLN A 96 -0.57 23.02 -11.04
C GLN A 96 -0.85 22.41 -12.41
N LEU A 97 -1.65 21.35 -12.40
CA LEU A 97 -1.97 20.63 -13.63
C LEU A 97 -3.41 20.10 -13.59
N SER A 98 -4.13 20.25 -14.71
CA SER A 98 -5.41 19.58 -14.87
C SER A 98 -5.20 18.07 -15.04
N PHE A 99 -6.18 17.26 -14.63
CA PHE A 99 -6.11 15.80 -14.84
C PHE A 99 -5.89 15.43 -16.31
N TRP A 100 -6.46 16.21 -17.25
CA TRP A 100 -6.31 15.95 -18.67
C TRP A 100 -4.87 16.15 -19.16
N GLN A 101 -4.22 17.22 -18.70
CA GLN A 101 -2.79 17.43 -18.96
C GLN A 101 -1.95 16.32 -18.34
N LEU A 102 -2.30 15.84 -17.14
CA LEU A 102 -1.55 14.79 -16.45
C LEU A 102 -1.63 13.50 -17.24
N LYS A 103 -2.85 13.15 -17.68
CA LYS A 103 -3.10 11.98 -18.52
C LYS A 103 -2.29 12.03 -19.81
N GLN A 104 -2.24 13.18 -20.49
CA GLN A 104 -1.48 13.32 -21.74
C GLN A 104 0.03 13.25 -21.51
N ASP A 105 0.55 13.94 -20.50
CA ASP A 105 1.99 13.90 -20.21
C ASP A 105 2.42 12.49 -19.82
N MET A 106 1.61 11.77 -19.04
CA MET A 106 1.87 10.38 -18.67
C MET A 106 1.86 9.44 -19.87
N LEU A 107 0.91 9.63 -20.79
CA LEU A 107 0.81 8.83 -22.01
C LEU A 107 1.96 9.13 -22.99
N VAL A 108 2.34 10.38 -23.15
CA VAL A 108 3.39 10.79 -24.10
C VAL A 108 4.78 10.45 -23.57
N ARG A 109 5.07 10.81 -22.31
CA ARG A 109 6.42 10.68 -21.71
C ARG A 109 6.72 9.27 -21.21
N PHE A 110 5.73 8.60 -20.64
CA PHE A 110 5.94 7.31 -19.97
C PHE A 110 5.20 6.14 -20.64
N LYS A 111 4.41 6.40 -21.69
CA LYS A 111 3.54 5.39 -22.34
C LYS A 111 2.58 4.72 -21.34
N GLN A 112 2.18 5.46 -20.31
CA GLN A 112 1.28 4.99 -19.25
C GLN A 112 -0.07 5.70 -19.36
N ASP A 113 -1.15 4.92 -19.46
CA ASP A 113 -2.50 5.49 -19.37
C ASP A 113 -2.90 5.63 -17.91
N VAL A 114 -3.39 6.82 -17.56
CA VAL A 114 -3.78 7.16 -16.19
C VAL A 114 -5.27 7.43 -16.16
N THR A 115 -5.97 6.72 -15.28
CA THR A 115 -7.41 6.92 -15.04
C THR A 115 -7.64 7.57 -13.68
N LEU A 116 -8.78 8.26 -13.53
CA LEU A 116 -9.16 8.87 -12.25
C LEU A 116 -9.27 7.83 -11.12
N ASN A 117 -9.76 6.61 -11.45
CA ASN A 117 -9.86 5.52 -10.48
C ASN A 117 -8.47 5.05 -10.01
N MET A 118 -7.49 4.95 -10.91
CA MET A 118 -6.11 4.63 -10.54
C MET A 118 -5.51 5.71 -9.62
N CYS A 119 -5.70 6.99 -9.96
CA CYS A 119 -5.25 8.09 -9.09
C CYS A 119 -5.91 8.07 -7.70
N ARG A 120 -7.19 7.68 -7.63
CA ARG A 120 -7.96 7.70 -6.38
C ARG A 120 -7.72 6.48 -5.49
N ASN A 121 -7.60 5.30 -6.09
CA ASN A 121 -7.61 4.04 -5.34
C ASN A 121 -6.21 3.42 -5.24
N GLU A 122 -5.41 3.49 -6.29
CA GLU A 122 -4.10 2.83 -6.35
C GLU A 122 -2.96 3.77 -5.93
N LEU A 123 -3.10 5.06 -6.21
CA LEU A 123 -2.10 6.08 -5.84
C LEU A 123 -2.40 6.75 -4.49
N ARG A 124 -3.48 6.37 -3.80
CA ARG A 124 -3.91 6.97 -2.52
C ARG A 124 -2.80 6.93 -1.46
N ASP A 125 -2.04 5.84 -1.45
CA ASP A 125 -0.97 5.61 -0.48
C ASP A 125 0.32 6.40 -0.84
N TYR A 126 0.38 7.04 -2.02
CA TYR A 126 1.58 7.70 -2.57
C TYR A 126 1.40 9.19 -2.86
N VAL A 127 0.20 9.63 -3.25
CA VAL A 127 -0.08 11.03 -3.65
C VAL A 127 -1.47 11.44 -3.16
N GLU A 128 -1.54 12.50 -2.34
CA GLU A 128 -2.82 13.14 -2.03
C GLU A 128 -3.26 14.01 -3.23
N VAL A 129 -4.18 13.50 -4.04
CA VAL A 129 -4.74 14.23 -5.19
C VAL A 129 -6.01 14.96 -4.78
N ARG A 130 -5.97 16.30 -4.78
CA ARG A 130 -7.15 17.15 -4.57
C ARG A 130 -7.69 17.65 -5.91
N PHE A 131 -8.90 17.24 -6.26
CA PHE A 131 -9.60 17.76 -7.44
C PHE A 131 -10.39 19.01 -7.06
N GLU A 132 -10.03 20.15 -7.64
CA GLU A 132 -10.82 21.38 -7.56
C GLU A 132 -11.62 21.54 -8.86
N ILE A 133 -12.95 21.48 -8.77
CA ILE A 133 -13.83 21.73 -9.93
C ILE A 133 -14.09 23.23 -10.00
N LYS A 134 -13.41 23.92 -10.92
CA LYS A 134 -13.71 25.33 -11.23
C LYS A 134 -14.77 25.39 -12.32
N LEU A 135 -16.01 25.65 -11.93
CA LEU A 135 -17.09 25.99 -12.85
C LEU A 135 -16.92 27.44 -13.32
N SER A 136 -16.55 27.61 -14.59
CA SER A 136 -16.56 28.92 -15.24
C SER A 136 -17.89 29.08 -15.98
N PHE A 137 -18.82 29.85 -15.42
CA PHE A 137 -20.06 30.19 -16.11
C PHE A 137 -19.77 31.32 -17.11
N PHE A 138 -19.85 31.03 -18.40
CA PHE A 138 -19.96 32.05 -19.43
C PHE A 138 -21.43 32.46 -19.54
N PHE A 139 -21.79 33.61 -18.98
CA PHE A 139 -23.05 34.26 -19.33
C PHE A 139 -22.87 34.91 -20.70
N LEU A 140 -23.55 34.35 -21.71
CA LEU A 140 -23.73 34.95 -23.03
C LEU A 140 -24.83 36.02 -22.97
#